data_AF-A0A955U8R4-F1
#
_entry.id   AF-A0A955U8R4-F1
#
_cell.length_a   1.000
_cell.length_b   1.000
_cell.length_c   1.000
_cell.angle_alpha   90.00
_cell.angle_beta   90.00
_cell.angle_gamma   90.00
#
_symmetry.space_group_name_H-M   'P 1'
#
loop_
_entity.id
_entity.type
_entity.pdbx_description
1 polymer ?
#
loop_
_entity_poly.entity_id
_entity_poly.type
_entity_poly.pdbx_seq_one_letter_code
_entity_poly.pdbx_strand_id
1 'polypeptide(L)'
;MAKPVGKLRKINLSEVWGNEADGFASWLQQEEILDILGETIERPLKPAGSDIPFSILAGGVLAKDSKTGSCVIVLGHLEGIDPDALGKLIMYAAGLDAKTVVCVAQSISAEIRQTLDWLNGVSRDEVTFYGAELELWRIDDSVPAPNFHLVCQPNLWARQLKKGQDEGGESKAAKGSEFAELNANHEEGSKGPKEKGAAP
;
A
#
# COMPACT_ATOMS: atom_id res chain seq x y z
N MET A 1 -24.34 33.27 31.54
CA MET A 1 -24.59 33.46 30.09
C MET A 1 -23.88 32.35 29.33
N ALA A 2 -24.51 31.77 28.32
CA ALA A 2 -23.85 30.77 27.46
C ALA A 2 -22.77 31.46 26.61
N LYS A 3 -21.60 30.82 26.48
CA LYS A 3 -20.53 31.33 25.60
C LYS A 3 -20.96 31.16 24.13
N PRO A 4 -20.69 32.14 23.25
CA PRO A 4 -21.00 32.01 21.83
C PRO A 4 -20.17 30.87 21.21
N VAL A 5 -20.76 30.17 20.24
CA VAL A 5 -20.13 29.10 19.47
C VAL A 5 -20.11 29.48 17.99
N GLY A 6 -19.00 29.20 17.31
CA GLY A 6 -18.82 29.50 15.89
C GLY A 6 -19.51 28.50 14.96
N LYS A 7 -19.71 28.88 13.70
CA LYS A 7 -20.33 28.04 12.67
C LYS A 7 -19.26 27.32 11.84
N LEU A 8 -19.28 25.99 11.91
CA LEU A 8 -18.44 25.14 11.07
C LEU A 8 -18.98 25.10 9.64
N ARG A 9 -18.12 25.29 8.64
CA ARG A 9 -18.45 25.23 7.22
C ARG A 9 -17.41 24.42 6.45
N LYS A 10 -17.87 23.55 5.56
CA LYS A 10 -17.02 22.86 4.60
C LYS A 10 -16.72 23.80 3.43
N ILE A 11 -15.46 23.87 3.03
CA ILE A 11 -14.95 24.69 1.94
C ILE A 11 -14.54 23.78 0.79
N ASN A 12 -14.82 24.18 -0.46
CA ASN A 12 -14.35 23.40 -1.61
C ASN A 12 -12.84 23.62 -1.79
N LEU A 13 -12.08 22.57 -2.09
CA LEU A 13 -10.64 22.67 -2.32
C LEU A 13 -10.32 23.64 -3.47
N SER A 14 -11.18 23.69 -4.49
CA SER A 14 -11.03 24.63 -5.61
C SER A 14 -11.16 26.11 -5.22
N GLU A 15 -11.75 26.43 -4.06
CA GLU A 15 -11.77 27.81 -3.54
C GLU A 15 -10.40 28.27 -3.03
N VAL A 16 -9.54 27.32 -2.63
CA VAL A 16 -8.20 27.61 -2.09
C VAL A 16 -7.12 27.48 -3.16
N TRP A 17 -7.18 26.45 -4.00
CA TRP A 17 -6.14 26.14 -4.98
C TRP A 17 -6.57 26.34 -6.44
N GLY A 18 -7.84 26.68 -6.72
CA GLY A 18 -8.34 26.77 -8.08
C GLY A 18 -8.12 25.47 -8.85
N ASN A 19 -7.45 25.56 -10.00
CA ASN A 19 -7.03 24.42 -10.83
C ASN A 19 -5.50 24.20 -10.79
N GLU A 20 -4.79 24.81 -9.83
CA GLU A 20 -3.33 24.78 -9.76
C GLU A 20 -2.85 23.53 -9.02
N ALA A 21 -2.56 22.46 -9.75
CA ALA A 21 -2.00 21.23 -9.19
C ALA A 21 -0.66 21.46 -8.47
N ASP A 22 0.17 22.38 -8.96
CA ASP A 22 1.48 22.70 -8.38
C ASP A 22 1.35 23.37 -7.01
N GLY A 23 0.32 24.22 -6.83
CA GLY A 23 0.04 24.88 -5.55
C GLY A 23 -0.41 23.87 -4.48
N PHE A 24 -1.23 22.90 -4.87
CA PHE A 24 -1.68 21.82 -3.99
C PHE A 24 -0.52 20.92 -3.55
N ALA A 25 0.33 20.50 -4.49
CA ALA A 25 1.51 19.67 -4.20
C ALA A 25 2.50 20.40 -3.27
N SER A 26 2.75 21.68 -3.53
CA SER A 26 3.63 22.51 -2.71
C SER A 26 3.09 22.68 -1.29
N TRP A 27 1.78 22.82 -1.13
CA TRP A 27 1.13 22.84 0.18
C TRP A 27 1.23 21.49 0.90
N LEU A 28 0.99 20.38 0.20
CA LEU A 28 1.06 19.03 0.77
C LEU A 28 2.47 18.64 1.26
N GLN A 29 3.51 19.27 0.69
CA GLN A 29 4.90 19.06 1.10
C GLN A 29 5.30 19.79 2.39
N GLN A 30 4.49 20.75 2.86
CA GLN A 30 4.78 21.49 4.08
C GLN A 30 4.86 20.54 5.28
N GLU A 31 5.81 20.80 6.17
CA GLU A 31 6.08 19.94 7.32
C GLU A 31 4.86 19.81 8.22
N GLU A 32 4.14 20.91 8.44
CA GLU A 32 2.92 20.94 9.24
C GLU A 32 1.80 20.10 8.62
N ILE A 33 1.72 20.05 7.29
CA ILE A 33 0.69 19.27 6.59
C ILE A 33 1.04 17.78 6.59
N LEU A 34 2.31 17.45 6.42
CA LEU A 34 2.80 16.08 6.57
C LEU A 34 2.63 15.57 8.00
N ASP A 35 2.75 16.43 9.02
CA ASP A 35 2.49 16.07 10.41
C ASP A 35 1.02 15.65 10.61
N ILE A 36 0.06 16.47 10.16
CA ILE A 36 -1.38 16.15 10.23
C ILE A 36 -1.72 14.87 9.45
N LEU A 37 -1.18 14.72 8.23
CA LEU A 37 -1.36 13.49 7.45
C LEU A 37 -0.74 12.28 8.16
N GLY A 38 0.42 12.47 8.77
CA GLY A 38 1.13 11.46 9.52
C GLY A 38 0.37 10.96 10.74
N GLU A 39 -0.22 11.88 11.52
CA GLU A 39 -1.15 11.54 12.60
C GLU A 39 -2.31 10.70 12.08
N THR A 40 -2.89 11.11 10.94
CA THR A 40 -4.04 10.44 10.32
C THR A 40 -3.74 8.99 9.92
N ILE A 41 -2.51 8.71 9.44
CA ILE A 41 -2.08 7.36 9.05
C ILE A 41 -1.28 6.63 10.15
N GLU A 42 -1.26 7.18 11.36
CA GLU A 42 -0.51 6.68 12.51
C GLU A 42 1.00 6.49 12.25
N ARG A 43 1.59 7.30 11.37
CA ARG A 43 3.02 7.30 11.04
C ARG A 43 3.56 8.72 11.01
N PRO A 44 4.57 9.07 11.83
CA PRO A 44 5.11 10.42 11.82
C PRO A 44 5.87 10.67 10.51
N LEU A 45 5.38 11.60 9.71
CA LEU A 45 6.00 11.95 8.43
C LEU A 45 6.84 13.21 8.57
N LYS A 46 7.90 13.30 7.78
CA LYS A 46 8.66 14.53 7.57
C LYS A 46 9.11 14.63 6.11
N PRO A 47 9.40 15.84 5.60
CA PRO A 47 9.98 16.00 4.27
C PRO A 47 11.27 15.18 4.10
N ALA A 48 11.46 14.54 2.94
CA ALA A 48 12.61 13.67 2.71
C ALA A 48 13.93 14.42 2.40
N GLY A 49 13.86 15.73 2.09
CA GLY A 49 14.96 16.55 1.56
C GLY A 49 15.09 16.49 0.03
N SER A 50 15.78 17.46 -0.57
CA SER A 50 15.81 17.71 -2.03
C SER A 50 16.70 16.76 -2.87
N ASP A 51 17.22 15.67 -2.30
CA ASP A 51 18.26 14.86 -2.95
C ASP A 51 17.72 13.79 -3.93
N ILE A 52 16.40 13.64 -4.05
CA ILE A 52 15.78 12.69 -4.97
C ILE A 52 14.90 13.47 -5.96
N PRO A 53 15.17 13.39 -7.27
CA PRO A 53 14.34 14.05 -8.29
C PRO A 53 12.98 13.35 -8.39
N PHE A 54 12.08 13.67 -7.46
CA PHE A 54 10.70 13.22 -7.44
C PHE A 54 9.75 14.21 -8.15
N SER A 55 10.28 15.34 -8.61
CA SER A 55 9.59 16.38 -9.37
C SER A 55 8.99 15.92 -10.71
N ILE A 56 9.25 14.68 -11.12
CA ILE A 56 8.70 14.04 -12.33
C ILE A 56 7.32 13.42 -12.11
N LEU A 57 6.89 13.20 -10.86
CA LEU A 57 5.51 12.86 -10.55
C LEU A 57 4.77 14.15 -10.17
N ALA A 58 3.99 14.71 -11.10
CA ALA A 58 3.12 15.84 -10.80
C ALA A 58 2.20 15.50 -9.63
N GLY A 59 2.06 16.41 -8.65
CA GLY A 59 1.32 16.12 -7.41
C GLY A 59 2.06 15.27 -6.39
N GLY A 60 3.29 14.84 -6.70
CA GLY A 60 4.09 13.97 -5.85
C GLY A 60 4.86 14.71 -4.75
N VAL A 61 4.73 14.22 -3.52
CA VAL A 61 5.53 14.61 -2.36
C VAL A 61 6.34 13.41 -1.86
N LEU A 62 7.63 13.65 -1.62
CA LEU A 62 8.52 12.66 -1.01
C LEU A 62 8.73 12.96 0.47
N ALA A 63 8.39 11.99 1.31
CA ALA A 63 8.49 12.06 2.75
C ALA A 63 9.30 10.87 3.30
N LYS A 64 9.59 10.93 4.60
CA LYS A 64 10.18 9.84 5.37
C LYS A 64 9.38 9.60 6.62
N ASP A 65 9.28 8.34 7.02
CA ASP A 65 8.83 7.97 8.35
C ASP A 65 9.93 8.40 9.35
N SER A 66 9.61 9.32 10.25
CA SER A 66 10.57 9.86 11.22
C SER A 66 11.04 8.83 12.24
N LYS A 67 10.29 7.75 12.48
CA LYS A 67 10.65 6.67 13.41
C LYS A 67 11.59 5.66 12.73
N THR A 68 11.31 5.27 11.50
CA THR A 68 12.06 4.17 10.83
C THR A 68 13.06 4.66 9.80
N GLY A 69 12.95 5.91 9.35
CA GLY A 69 13.73 6.46 8.23
C GLY A 69 13.27 5.95 6.85
N SER A 70 12.22 5.12 6.79
CA SER A 70 11.74 4.52 5.55
C SER A 70 11.16 5.57 4.60
N CYS A 71 11.34 5.34 3.30
CA CYS A 71 10.81 6.20 2.25
C CYS A 71 9.27 6.09 2.21
N VAL A 72 8.62 7.26 2.16
CA VAL A 72 7.17 7.43 2.04
C VAL A 72 6.90 8.28 0.81
N ILE A 73 6.02 7.81 -0.06
CA ILE A 73 5.59 8.58 -1.22
C ILE A 73 4.14 8.97 -1.05
N VAL A 74 3.85 10.25 -1.22
CA VAL A 74 2.50 10.80 -1.19
C VAL A 74 2.18 11.36 -2.58
N LEU A 75 1.02 11.00 -3.14
CA LEU A 75 0.48 11.59 -4.36
C LEU A 75 -0.78 12.37 -3.99
N GLY A 76 -0.81 13.66 -4.32
CA GLY A 76 -1.95 14.53 -4.08
C GLY A 76 -2.52 15.11 -5.38
N HIS A 77 -3.79 14.85 -5.67
CA HIS A 77 -4.56 15.55 -6.71
C HIS A 77 -5.82 16.18 -6.10
N LEU A 78 -6.27 17.33 -6.62
CA LEU A 78 -7.41 18.05 -6.04
C LEU A 78 -8.72 17.24 -6.10
N GLU A 79 -9.12 16.76 -7.27
CA GLU A 79 -10.43 16.10 -7.45
C GLU A 79 -10.38 14.61 -7.12
N GLY A 80 -9.43 13.89 -7.74
CA GLY A 80 -9.30 12.45 -7.62
C GLY A 80 -8.01 11.93 -8.23
N ILE A 81 -7.70 10.66 -7.95
CA ILE A 81 -6.55 9.96 -8.52
C ILE A 81 -7.00 9.22 -9.78
N ASP A 82 -6.34 9.47 -10.89
CA ASP A 82 -6.55 8.69 -12.11
C ASP A 82 -5.64 7.44 -12.14
N PRO A 83 -6.02 6.40 -12.92
CA PRO A 83 -5.25 5.16 -12.99
C PRO A 83 -3.80 5.33 -13.49
N ASP A 84 -3.54 6.28 -14.39
CA ASP A 84 -2.19 6.52 -14.92
C ASP A 84 -1.27 7.10 -13.83
N ALA A 85 -1.79 8.03 -13.03
CA ALA A 85 -1.08 8.60 -11.89
C ALA A 85 -0.81 7.54 -10.81
N LEU A 86 -1.79 6.68 -10.50
CA LEU A 86 -1.59 5.56 -9.58
C LEU A 86 -0.52 4.58 -10.11
N GLY A 87 -0.56 4.23 -11.40
CA GLY A 87 0.44 3.36 -12.01
C GLY A 87 1.85 3.93 -11.94
N LYS A 88 2.02 5.22 -12.24
CA LYS A 88 3.30 5.93 -12.09
C LYS A 88 3.76 5.96 -10.63
N LEU A 89 2.86 6.25 -9.70
CA LEU A 89 3.14 6.24 -8.26
C LEU A 89 3.71 4.89 -7.81
N ILE A 90 3.08 3.78 -8.22
CA ILE A 90 3.56 2.42 -7.90
C ILE A 90 4.93 2.16 -8.52
N MET A 91 5.16 2.57 -9.78
CA MET A 91 6.46 2.46 -10.44
C MET A 91 7.56 3.20 -9.66
N TYR A 92 7.29 4.42 -9.19
CA TYR A 92 8.23 5.18 -8.37
C TYR A 92 8.45 4.56 -6.99
N ALA A 93 7.39 4.07 -6.36
CA ALA A 93 7.49 3.35 -5.09
C ALA A 93 8.42 2.15 -5.20
N ALA A 94 8.34 1.38 -6.29
CA ALA A 94 9.24 0.28 -6.56
C ALA A 94 10.69 0.75 -6.77
N GLY A 95 10.90 1.83 -7.55
CA GLY A 95 12.25 2.36 -7.82
C GLY A 95 12.94 2.98 -6.59
N LEU A 96 12.16 3.50 -5.64
CA LEU A 96 12.65 4.16 -4.42
C LEU A 96 12.64 3.24 -3.18
N ASP A 97 12.27 1.97 -3.35
CA ASP A 97 12.00 1.02 -2.25
C ASP A 97 11.11 1.62 -1.15
N ALA A 98 10.05 2.33 -1.55
CA ALA A 98 9.13 2.97 -0.64
C ALA A 98 8.33 1.93 0.16
N LYS A 99 8.24 2.14 1.47
CA LYS A 99 7.49 1.25 2.38
C LYS A 99 6.06 1.74 2.61
N THR A 100 5.81 3.01 2.34
CA THR A 100 4.48 3.60 2.47
C THR A 100 4.15 4.42 1.24
N VAL A 101 2.96 4.18 0.70
CA VAL A 101 2.38 4.91 -0.43
C VAL A 101 1.06 5.49 0.01
N VAL A 102 0.86 6.79 -0.19
CA VAL A 102 -0.35 7.51 0.23
C VAL A 102 -0.95 8.25 -0.96
N CYS A 103 -2.23 8.01 -1.23
CA CYS A 103 -3.02 8.76 -2.20
C CYS A 103 -3.90 9.76 -1.45
N VAL A 104 -3.85 11.04 -1.83
CA VAL A 104 -4.62 12.14 -1.23
C VAL A 104 -5.45 12.81 -2.32
N ALA A 105 -6.77 12.93 -2.13
CA ALA A 105 -7.62 13.71 -3.01
C ALA A 105 -8.89 14.21 -2.31
N GLN A 106 -9.69 15.08 -2.94
CA GLN A 106 -11.03 15.41 -2.42
C GLN A 106 -11.93 14.17 -2.34
N SER A 107 -11.82 13.29 -3.33
CA SER A 107 -12.55 12.03 -3.37
C SER A 107 -11.70 10.91 -3.98
N ILE A 108 -11.69 9.75 -3.32
CA ILE A 108 -11.05 8.56 -3.86
C ILE A 108 -12.13 7.67 -4.47
N SER A 109 -12.03 7.42 -5.78
CA SER A 109 -13.00 6.57 -6.47
C SER A 109 -13.00 5.13 -5.92
N ALA A 110 -14.13 4.44 -6.08
CA ALA A 110 -14.25 3.04 -5.66
C ALA A 110 -13.21 2.12 -6.32
N GLU A 111 -12.85 2.40 -7.58
CA GLU A 111 -11.87 1.66 -8.36
C GLU A 111 -10.45 1.83 -7.79
N ILE A 112 -10.05 3.07 -7.48
CA ILE A 112 -8.76 3.37 -6.86
C ILE A 112 -8.72 2.74 -5.46
N ARG A 113 -9.77 2.92 -4.66
CA ARG A 113 -9.89 2.31 -3.32
C ARG A 113 -9.72 0.79 -3.38
N GLN A 114 -10.46 0.12 -4.27
CA GLN A 114 -10.38 -1.33 -4.44
C GLN A 114 -8.98 -1.77 -4.88
N THR A 115 -8.31 -0.99 -5.74
CA THR A 115 -6.94 -1.26 -6.16
C THR A 115 -5.96 -1.16 -4.99
N LEU A 116 -6.05 -0.11 -4.17
CA LEU A 116 -5.23 0.05 -2.96
C LEU A 116 -5.50 -1.05 -1.93
N ASP A 117 -6.76 -1.45 -1.73
CA ASP A 117 -7.14 -2.56 -0.86
C ASP A 117 -6.54 -3.89 -1.35
N TRP A 118 -6.61 -4.14 -2.66
CA TRP A 118 -6.00 -5.33 -3.27
C TRP A 118 -4.48 -5.33 -3.10
N LEU A 119 -3.81 -4.20 -3.36
CA LEU A 119 -2.37 -4.03 -3.16
C LEU A 119 -1.98 -4.30 -1.70
N ASN A 120 -2.74 -3.78 -0.73
CA ASN A 120 -2.54 -4.09 0.68
C ASN A 120 -2.70 -5.59 1.00
N GLY A 121 -3.54 -6.30 0.26
CA GLY A 121 -3.78 -7.72 0.43
C GLY A 121 -2.71 -8.64 -0.15
N VAL A 122 -1.96 -8.17 -1.16
CA VAL A 122 -0.93 -8.97 -1.89
C VAL A 122 0.51 -8.52 -1.61
N SER A 123 0.72 -7.34 -1.05
CA SER A 123 2.05 -6.81 -0.75
C SER A 123 2.62 -7.40 0.55
N ARG A 124 3.95 -7.34 0.68
CA ARG A 124 4.66 -7.72 1.92
C ARG A 124 4.20 -6.86 3.10
N ASP A 125 4.34 -7.38 4.31
CA ASP A 125 3.89 -6.71 5.54
C ASP A 125 4.45 -5.29 5.71
N GLU A 126 5.67 -5.06 5.24
CA GLU A 126 6.37 -3.77 5.33
C GLU A 126 5.86 -2.73 4.32
N VAL A 127 5.17 -3.14 3.25
CA VAL A 127 4.66 -2.23 2.22
C VAL A 127 3.17 -1.97 2.47
N THR A 128 2.83 -0.69 2.59
CA THR A 128 1.51 -0.23 2.99
C THR A 128 0.99 0.86 2.06
N PHE A 129 -0.27 0.74 1.66
CA PHE A 129 -0.95 1.66 0.78
C PHE A 129 -2.10 2.33 1.54
N TYR A 130 -2.25 3.63 1.38
CA TYR A 130 -3.30 4.42 2.02
C TYR A 130 -4.04 5.26 0.98
N GLY A 131 -5.34 5.41 1.18
CA GLY A 131 -6.18 6.37 0.49
C GLY A 131 -6.79 7.30 1.52
N ALA A 132 -6.50 8.59 1.41
CA ALA A 132 -7.00 9.64 2.28
C ALA A 132 -7.81 10.67 1.46
N GLU A 133 -9.01 10.97 1.92
CA GLU A 133 -9.80 12.07 1.41
C GLU A 133 -9.50 13.34 2.21
N LEU A 134 -9.28 14.46 1.52
CA LEU A 134 -9.04 15.77 2.11
C LEU A 134 -10.33 16.59 2.08
N GLU A 135 -10.70 17.10 3.24
CA GLU A 135 -11.71 18.13 3.40
C GLU A 135 -11.09 19.42 3.94
N LEU A 136 -11.68 20.56 3.57
CA LEU A 136 -11.36 21.84 4.20
C LEU A 136 -12.53 22.32 5.06
N TRP A 137 -12.22 22.74 6.27
CA TRP A 137 -13.20 23.21 7.23
C TRP A 137 -12.81 24.58 7.77
N ARG A 138 -13.79 25.47 7.93
CA ARG A 138 -13.60 26.81 8.49
C ARG A 138 -14.60 27.05 9.61
N ILE A 139 -14.17 27.73 10.68
CA ILE A 139 -15.05 28.21 11.73
C ILE A 139 -15.23 29.72 11.52
N ASP A 140 -16.46 30.14 11.28
CA ASP A 140 -16.81 31.53 10.96
C ASP A 140 -15.88 32.09 9.86
N ASP A 141 -15.02 33.05 10.21
CA ASP A 141 -14.10 33.72 9.31
C ASP A 141 -12.62 33.31 9.51
N SER A 142 -12.33 32.15 10.13
CA SER A 142 -10.95 31.64 10.32
C SER A 142 -10.21 31.33 9.01
N VAL A 143 -8.92 31.01 9.05
CA VAL A 143 -8.29 30.33 7.90
C VAL A 143 -8.90 28.93 7.75
N PRO A 144 -9.15 28.40 6.55
CA PRO A 144 -9.55 27.02 6.35
C PRO A 144 -8.50 26.03 6.89
N ALA A 145 -8.95 25.03 7.63
CA ALA A 145 -8.13 23.97 8.19
C ALA A 145 -8.33 22.67 7.39
N PRO A 146 -7.25 21.93 7.09
CA PRO A 146 -7.35 20.63 6.46
C PRO A 146 -7.85 19.57 7.44
N ASN A 147 -8.60 18.62 6.93
CA ASN A 147 -9.03 17.43 7.65
C ASN A 147 -8.90 16.22 6.73
N PHE A 148 -7.99 15.31 7.06
CA PHE A 148 -7.77 14.08 6.29
C PHE A 148 -8.61 12.94 6.86
N HIS A 149 -9.21 12.15 5.98
CA HIS A 149 -10.04 11.01 6.32
C HIS A 149 -9.56 9.75 5.60
N LEU A 150 -9.19 8.71 6.34
CA LEU A 150 -8.81 7.45 5.73
C LEU A 150 -10.02 6.72 5.16
N VAL A 151 -9.97 6.46 3.86
CA VAL A 151 -10.95 5.63 3.14
C VAL A 151 -10.36 4.28 2.73
N CYS A 152 -9.03 4.16 2.69
CA CYS A 152 -8.29 2.92 2.48
C CYS A 152 -7.04 2.88 3.39
N GLN A 153 -6.81 1.74 4.03
CA GLN A 153 -5.67 1.51 4.92
C GLN A 153 -5.34 0.01 5.01
N PRO A 154 -4.10 -0.38 5.33
CA PRO A 154 -3.74 -1.79 5.49
C PRO A 154 -4.49 -2.43 6.65
N ASN A 155 -5.10 -3.59 6.41
CA ASN A 155 -5.73 -4.37 7.47
C ASN A 155 -4.68 -5.24 8.19
N LEU A 156 -4.11 -4.71 9.27
CA LEU A 156 -3.07 -5.38 10.05
C LEU A 156 -3.55 -6.70 10.67
N TRP A 157 -4.81 -6.78 11.10
CA TRP A 157 -5.39 -8.01 11.65
C TRP A 157 -5.47 -9.12 10.59
N ALA A 158 -5.97 -8.80 9.40
CA ALA A 158 -6.05 -9.77 8.30
C ALA A 158 -4.66 -10.24 7.85
N ARG A 159 -3.64 -9.36 7.88
CA ARG A 159 -2.25 -9.74 7.59
C ARG A 159 -1.69 -10.71 8.62
N GLN A 160 -1.93 -10.47 9.91
CA GLN A 160 -1.51 -11.39 10.97
C GLN A 160 -2.15 -12.78 10.85
N LEU A 161 -3.43 -12.85 10.48
CA LEU A 161 -4.11 -14.13 10.24
C LEU A 161 -3.54 -14.90 9.05
N LYS A 162 -3.19 -14.22 7.94
CA LYS A 162 -2.53 -14.87 6.79
C LYS A 162 -1.16 -15.43 7.19
N LYS A 163 -0.37 -14.66 7.95
CA LYS A 163 0.94 -15.12 8.42
C LYS A 163 0.84 -16.38 9.28
N GLY A 164 -0.15 -16.48 10.16
CA GLY A 164 -0.41 -17.69 10.94
C GLY A 164 -0.88 -18.90 10.11
N GLN A 165 -1.47 -18.68 8.93
CA GLN A 165 -1.85 -19.75 8.01
C GLN A 165 -0.67 -20.25 7.17
N ASP A 166 0.20 -19.35 6.71
CA ASP A 166 1.42 -19.72 5.99
C ASP A 166 2.42 -20.42 6.93
N GLU A 167 2.60 -19.93 8.16
CA GLU A 167 3.46 -20.59 9.18
C GLU A 167 2.85 -21.91 9.71
N GLY A 168 1.52 -22.07 9.64
CA GLY A 168 0.81 -23.31 9.98
C GLY A 168 0.82 -24.37 8.87
N GLY A 169 1.20 -24.00 7.64
CA GLY A 169 1.23 -24.88 6.46
C GLY A 169 2.44 -25.79 6.38
N GLU A 170 3.56 -25.47 7.05
CA GLU A 170 4.82 -26.20 6.92
C GLU A 170 5.02 -27.37 7.91
N SER A 171 4.01 -27.77 8.68
CA SER A 171 4.14 -28.88 9.66
C SER A 171 3.33 -30.15 9.38
N LYS A 172 2.79 -30.36 8.16
CA LYS A 172 2.15 -31.64 7.79
C LYS A 172 2.47 -32.18 6.39
N ALA A 173 3.73 -32.10 5.97
CA ALA A 173 4.24 -32.89 4.85
C ALA A 173 5.52 -33.67 5.24
N ALA A 174 5.49 -34.35 6.39
CA ALA A 174 6.51 -35.32 6.78
C ALA A 174 5.92 -36.47 7.60
N LYS A 175 4.84 -37.10 7.11
CA LYS A 175 4.41 -38.45 7.52
C LYS A 175 3.69 -39.11 6.35
N GLY A 176 4.46 -39.74 5.48
CA GLY A 176 3.95 -40.46 4.31
C GLY A 176 5.05 -41.06 3.44
N SER A 177 6.19 -41.46 4.03
CA SER A 177 7.24 -42.21 3.36
C SER A 177 7.48 -43.53 4.08
N GLU A 178 6.46 -44.38 4.17
CA GLU A 178 6.67 -45.76 4.62
C GLU A 178 5.57 -46.74 4.14
N PHE A 179 5.01 -46.52 2.94
CA PHE A 179 4.16 -47.50 2.26
C PHE A 179 4.23 -47.32 0.73
N ALA A 180 5.45 -47.37 0.16
CA ALA A 180 5.64 -47.40 -1.30
C ALA A 180 6.83 -48.27 -1.76
N GLU A 181 7.43 -49.07 -0.87
CA GLU A 181 8.44 -50.08 -1.25
C GLU A 181 8.09 -51.42 -0.61
N LEU A 182 7.03 -52.08 -1.10
CA LEU A 182 6.83 -53.52 -0.83
C LEU A 182 6.12 -54.28 -1.95
N ASN A 183 5.81 -53.66 -3.09
CA ASN A 183 5.20 -54.34 -4.26
C ASN A 183 6.01 -54.13 -5.56
N ALA A 184 7.32 -54.34 -5.50
CA ALA A 184 8.16 -54.41 -6.72
C ALA A 184 9.12 -55.62 -6.74
N ASN A 185 9.11 -56.49 -5.72
CA ASN A 185 10.00 -57.66 -5.66
C ASN A 185 9.24 -58.98 -5.47
N HIS A 186 8.13 -59.16 -6.20
CA HIS A 186 7.45 -60.46 -6.23
C HIS A 186 7.01 -60.91 -7.63
N GLU A 187 7.77 -60.58 -8.67
CA GLU A 187 7.67 -61.28 -9.97
C GLU A 187 9.04 -61.42 -10.65
N GLU A 188 10.03 -62.03 -9.98
CA GLU A 188 11.10 -62.75 -10.69
C GLU A 188 11.49 -63.99 -9.88
N GLY A 189 11.06 -65.16 -10.34
CA GLY A 189 11.35 -66.40 -9.61
C GLY A 189 10.69 -67.66 -10.14
N SER A 190 10.76 -67.95 -11.45
CA SER A 190 10.73 -69.35 -11.89
C SER A 190 11.63 -69.58 -13.09
N LYS A 191 12.74 -70.27 -12.83
CA LYS A 191 13.75 -70.72 -13.78
C LYS A 191 13.21 -71.84 -14.66
N GLY A 192 13.65 -71.87 -15.93
CA GLY A 192 13.71 -73.10 -16.73
C GLY A 192 14.54 -72.90 -18.01
N PRO A 193 15.50 -73.78 -18.37
CA PRO A 193 16.69 -73.37 -19.12
C PRO A 193 16.85 -73.94 -20.55
N LYS A 194 17.65 -73.22 -21.36
CA LYS A 194 18.51 -73.66 -22.51
C LYS A 194 17.84 -74.24 -23.77
N GLU A 195 18.13 -73.64 -24.93
CA GLU A 195 18.96 -74.24 -26.02
C GLU A 195 19.19 -73.21 -27.16
N LYS A 196 20.46 -72.88 -27.44
CA LYS A 196 21.21 -73.13 -28.70
C LYS A 196 20.63 -72.54 -30.00
N GLY A 197 21.34 -71.52 -30.51
CA GLY A 197 22.12 -71.69 -31.74
C GLY A 197 21.55 -71.11 -33.05
N ALA A 198 22.50 -70.51 -33.79
CA ALA A 198 22.56 -70.27 -35.23
C ALA A 198 21.93 -68.98 -35.80
N ALA A 199 22.83 -68.05 -36.14
CA ALA A 199 22.73 -67.11 -37.26
C ALA A 199 22.97 -67.88 -38.59
N PRO A 200 23.08 -67.27 -39.80
CA PRO A 200 23.48 -65.89 -40.13
C PRO A 200 22.33 -64.92 -40.41
#